data_AF-A0A960MKN0-F1
#
_entry.id   AF-A0A960MKN0-F1
#
_cell.length_a   1.000
_cell.length_b   1.000
_cell.length_c   1.000
_cell.angle_alpha   90.00
_cell.angle_beta   90.00
_cell.angle_gamma   90.00
#
_symmetry.space_group_name_H-M   'P 1'
#
loop_
_entity.id
_entity.type
_entity.pdbx_description
1 polymer ?
#
loop_
_entity_poly.entity_id
_entity_poly.type
_entity_poly.pdbx_seq_one_letter_code
_entity_poly.pdbx_strand_id
1 'polypeptide(L)' 'MSVLDVLKPEPPADEIRSEDEIKKKYRYWRIRVFYSMYIGYALFYFTRKSFTFAMPALITELGFEKSQLGILGTLL' A
#
# COMPACT_ATOMS: atom_id res chain seq x y z
N MET A 1 -12.88 -19.58 -26.68
CA MET A 1 -12.85 -18.88 -25.38
C MET A 1 -12.80 -17.40 -25.69
N SER A 2 -13.90 -16.69 -25.44
CA SER A 2 -14.05 -15.29 -25.83
C SER A 2 -13.44 -14.40 -24.74
N VAL A 3 -12.78 -13.30 -25.12
CA VAL A 3 -12.28 -12.29 -24.16
C VAL A 3 -13.37 -11.73 -23.24
N LEU A 4 -14.63 -11.84 -23.65
CA LEU A 4 -15.81 -11.47 -22.86
C LEU A 4 -16.11 -12.42 -21.69
N ASP A 5 -15.51 -13.62 -21.67
CA ASP A 5 -15.65 -14.55 -20.55
C ASP A 5 -14.85 -14.10 -19.31
N VAL A 6 -13.86 -13.21 -19.48
CA VAL A 6 -13.07 -12.63 -18.37
C VAL A 6 -13.88 -11.62 -17.55
N LEU A 7 -14.89 -10.99 -18.16
CA LEU A 7 -15.74 -9.99 -17.51
C LEU A 7 -17.00 -10.59 -16.87
N LYS A 8 -17.20 -11.91 -16.97
CA LYS A 8 -18.35 -12.55 -16.32
C LYS A 8 -18.15 -12.54 -14.80
N PRO A 9 -19.17 -12.12 -14.02
CA PRO A 9 -19.08 -12.15 -12.57
C PRO A 9 -18.94 -13.60 -12.08
N GLU A 10 -18.13 -13.78 -11.04
CA GLU A 10 -18.00 -15.06 -10.37
C GLU A 10 -19.37 -15.49 -9.80
N PRO A 11 -19.77 -16.77 -9.94
CA PRO A 11 -21.03 -17.24 -9.38
C PRO A 11 -21.09 -16.95 -7.86
N PRO A 12 -22.29 -16.72 -7.30
CA PRO A 12 -22.45 -16.46 -5.88
C PRO A 12 -21.78 -17.57 -5.06
N ALA A 13 -20.87 -17.19 -4.16
CA ALA A 13 -20.20 -18.15 -3.30
C ALA A 13 -21.22 -18.84 -2.39
N ASP A 14 -21.07 -20.15 -2.20
CA ASP A 14 -21.94 -20.91 -1.31
C ASP A 14 -21.85 -20.39 0.13
N GLU A 15 -23.01 -20.22 0.76
CA GLU A 15 -23.09 -19.76 2.15
C GLU A 15 -22.45 -20.78 3.09
N ILE A 16 -21.47 -20.33 3.88
CA ILE A 16 -20.81 -21.16 4.88
C ILE A 16 -21.75 -21.31 6.08
N ARG A 17 -22.26 -22.52 6.32
CA ARG A 17 -23.22 -22.79 7.41
C ARG A 17 -22.56 -23.24 8.72
N SER A 18 -21.29 -23.66 8.68
CA SER A 18 -20.56 -24.12 9.86
C SER A 18 -19.92 -22.97 10.63
N GLU A 19 -20.25 -22.83 11.91
CA GLU A 19 -19.74 -21.78 12.79
C GLU A 19 -18.19 -21.82 12.93
N ASP A 20 -17.62 -23.02 12.96
CA ASP A 20 -16.17 -23.22 13.08
C ASP A 20 -15.41 -22.77 11.82
N GLU A 21 -15.98 -23.01 10.64
CA GLU A 21 -15.40 -22.55 9.39
C GLU A 21 -15.43 -21.02 9.27
N ILE A 22 -16.53 -20.39 9.72
CA ILE A 22 -16.67 -18.93 9.76
C ILE A 22 -15.58 -18.34 10.67
N LYS A 23 -15.44 -18.85 11.90
CA LYS A 23 -14.43 -18.36 12.85
C LYS A 23 -13.01 -18.48 12.29
N LYS A 24 -12.70 -19.60 11.64
CA LYS A 24 -11.38 -19.84 11.03
C LYS A 24 -11.10 -18.90 9.87
N LYS A 25 -12.04 -18.76 8.91
CA LYS A 25 -11.90 -17.87 7.76
C LYS A 25 -11.87 -16.40 8.19
N TYR A 26 -12.70 -16.00 9.16
CA TYR A 26 -12.71 -14.64 9.68
C TYR A 26 -11.35 -14.28 10.31
N ARG A 27 -10.78 -15.14 11.16
CA ARG A 27 -9.46 -14.90 11.75
C ARG A 27 -8.37 -14.74 10.68
N TYR A 28 -8.40 -15.59 9.66
CA TYR A 28 -7.47 -15.53 8.53
C TYR A 28 -7.58 -14.20 7.77
N TRP A 29 -8.79 -13.83 7.34
CA TRP A 29 -9.02 -12.60 6.59
C TRP A 29 -8.75 -11.35 7.42
N ARG A 30 -9.04 -11.36 8.73
CA ARG A 30 -8.75 -10.25 9.63
C ARG A 30 -7.26 -9.92 9.67
N ILE A 31 -6.41 -10.94 9.84
CA ILE A 31 -4.95 -10.74 9.85
C ILE A 31 -4.47 -10.28 8.47
N ARG A 32 -5.05 -10.84 7.40
CA ARG A 32 -4.73 -10.48 6.02
C ARG A 32 -5.00 -9.02 5.69
N VAL A 33 -6.19 -8.54 6.01
CA VAL A 33 -6.58 -7.16 5.78
C VAL A 33 -5.70 -6.23 6.62
N PHE A 34 -5.45 -6.58 7.88
CA PHE A 34 -4.61 -5.78 8.78
C PHE A 34 -3.19 -5.58 8.22
N TYR A 35 -2.46 -6.66 7.89
CA TYR A 35 -1.09 -6.50 7.39
C TYR A 35 -1.07 -5.79 6.02
N SER A 36 -2.09 -6.01 5.17
CA SER A 36 -2.15 -5.38 3.85
C SER A 36 -2.31 -3.86 3.97
N MET A 37 -3.22 -3.39 4.84
CA MET A 37 -3.35 -1.97 5.16
C MET A 37 -2.10 -1.41 5.81
N TYR A 38 -1.53 -2.14 6.78
CA TYR A 38 -0.34 -1.70 7.50
C TYR A 38 0.87 -1.51 6.58
N ILE A 39 1.16 -2.50 5.72
CA ILE A 39 2.25 -2.43 4.76
C ILE A 39 1.98 -1.32 3.73
N GLY A 40 0.76 -1.19 3.23
CA GLY A 40 0.40 -0.10 2.31
C GLY A 40 0.66 1.28 2.92
N TYR A 41 0.26 1.48 4.18
CA TYR A 41 0.52 2.72 4.90
C TYR A 41 2.00 2.95 5.18
N ALA A 42 2.74 1.89 5.56
CA ALA A 42 4.18 1.97 5.77
C ALA A 42 4.92 2.36 4.48
N LEU A 43 4.54 1.77 3.34
CA LEU A 43 5.11 2.10 2.03
C LEU A 43 4.79 3.54 1.60
N PHE A 44 3.58 4.03 1.86
CA PHE A 44 3.21 5.43 1.62
C PHE A 44 4.12 6.40 2.38
N TYR A 45 4.40 6.12 3.66
CA TYR A 45 5.34 6.93 4.44
C TYR A 45 6.79 6.73 4.03
N PHE A 46 7.17 5.52 3.62
CA PHE A 46 8.50 5.22 3.11
C PHE A 46 8.84 6.05 1.87
N THR A 47 7.93 6.11 0.89
CA THR A 47 8.12 6.91 -0.32
C THR A 47 8.16 8.41 -0.04
N ARG A 48 7.41 8.88 0.97
CA ARG A 48 7.34 10.30 1.31
C ARG A 48 8.52 10.79 2.15
N LYS A 49 9.02 9.96 3.07
CA LYS A 49 10.12 10.33 3.99
C LYS A 49 11.51 10.01 3.44
N SER A 50 11.63 9.24 2.36
CA SER A 50 12.91 8.94 1.71
C SER A 50 13.68 10.21 1.32
N PHE A 51 12.98 11.23 0.81
CA PHE A 51 13.59 12.50 0.41
C PHE A 51 14.24 13.24 1.58
N THR A 52 13.72 13.11 2.80
CA THR A 52 14.30 13.71 4.00
C THR A 52 15.71 13.18 4.30
N PHE A 53 15.99 11.92 3.99
CA PHE A 53 17.32 11.34 4.14
C PHE A 53 18.27 11.71 3.01
N ALA A 54 17.76 11.97 1.80
CA ALA A 54 18.56 12.39 0.65
C ALA A 54 18.91 13.89 0.68
N MET A 55 18.10 14.73 1.35
CA MET A 55 18.32 16.17 1.42
C MET A 55 19.73 16.59 1.86
N PRO A 56 20.34 16.03 2.92
CA PRO A 56 21.70 16.40 3.34
C PRO A 56 22.75 16.12 2.26
N ALA A 57 22.68 14.95 1.63
CA ALA A 57 23.58 14.56 0.54
C ALA A 57 23.43 15.47 -0.69
N LEU A 58 22.20 15.86 -1.02
CA LEU A 58 21.93 16.81 -2.12
C LEU A 58 22.52 18.21 -1.87
N ILE A 59 22.55 18.65 -0.61
CA ILE A 59 23.19 19.93 -0.23
C ILE A 59 24.70 19.82 -0.32
N THR A 60 25.29 18.75 0.24
CA THR A 60 26.75 18.62 0.35
C THR A 60 27.43 18.24 -0.95
N GLU A 61 26.81 17.41 -1.80
CA GLU A 61 27.42 16.89 -3.03
C GLU A 61 26.98 17.64 -4.28
N LEU A 62 25.72 18.08 -4.37
CA LEU A 62 25.19 18.79 -5.54
C LEU A 62 25.09 20.32 -5.35
N GLY A 63 25.35 20.83 -4.14
CA GLY A 63 25.34 22.27 -3.87
C GLY A 63 23.94 22.91 -3.94
N PHE A 64 22.87 22.12 -3.80
CA PHE A 64 21.50 22.64 -3.81
C PHE A 64 21.24 23.60 -2.66
N GLU A 65 20.55 24.71 -2.96
CA GLU A 65 20.15 25.68 -1.95
C GLU A 65 18.93 25.17 -1.15
N LYS A 66 18.85 25.52 0.14
CA LYS A 66 17.75 25.08 1.03
C LYS A 66 16.36 25.49 0.53
N SER A 67 16.28 26.61 -0.20
CA SER A 67 15.07 27.12 -0.84
C SER A 67 14.51 26.13 -1.88
N GLN A 68 15.37 25.57 -2.73
CA GLN A 68 15.02 24.63 -3.79
C GLN A 68 14.58 23.27 -3.24
N LEU A 69 15.21 22.81 -2.16
CA LEU A 69 14.82 21.58 -1.46
C LEU A 69 13.49 21.73 -0.70
N GLY A 70 13.19 22.93 -0.18
CA GLY A 70 11.88 23.23 0.42
C GLY A 70 10.73 23.17 -0.59
N ILE A 71 10.95 23.64 -1.81
CA ILE A 71 9.97 23.53 -2.91
C ILE A 71 9.73 22.05 -3.27
N LEU A 72 10.80 21.25 -3.40
CA LEU A 72 10.69 19.81 -3.64
C LEU A 72 9.96 19.07 -2.51
N GLY A 73 10.22 19.45 -1.25
CA GLY A 73 9.54 18.89 -0.08
C GLY A 73 8.06 19.26 0.03
N THR A 74 7.59 20.31 -0.65
CA THR A 74 6.18 20.72 -0.66
C THR A 74 5.36 19.93 -1.68
N LEU A 75 5.99 19.47 -2.75
CA LEU A 75 5.38 18.66 -3.81
C LEU A 75 5.21 17.17 -3.42
N LEU A 76 5.92 16.71 -2.38
CA LEU A 76 5.95 15.32 -1.86
C LEU A 76 5.08 15.14 -0.61
#